data_AF-A0A417R8Q1-F1
#
_entry.id   AF-A0A417R8Q1-F1
#
_cell.length_a   1.000
_cell.length_b   1.000
_cell.length_c   1.000
_cell.angle_alpha   90.00
_cell.angle_beta   90.00
_cell.angle_gamma   90.00
#
_symmetry.space_group_name_H-M   'P 1'
#
loop_
_entity.id
_entity.type
_entity.pdbx_description
1 polymer ?
#
loop_
_entity_poly.entity_id
_entity_poly.type
_entity_poly.pdbx_seq_one_letter_code
_entity_poly.pdbx_strand_id
1 'polypeptide(L)'
;MKTNKKRNLKKAGFVAGVLCLASIGGVSAYLTDFDKADNQFTVGKVSIDLDEPGFKPEEQTKIEPGKDVKKDPQIKNTGVNDAFVYLEVSIPMAEVEAASEDGTRLGKREQELFSFQTPTNWTKLSSKKTGDNQVYVYAYNEVLKPEQTTNTLFDSVKFLNIIEGQIDEKNLSIPIRAYAIQTSYTGGDSASVVDQARTAYEKYVNQNKGQEGQVTP
;
A
#
# COMPACT_ATOMS: atom_id res chain seq x y z
N MET A 1 11.46 -46.51 84.87
CA MET A 1 11.30 -47.91 84.47
C MET A 1 10.09 -48.05 83.55
N LYS A 2 10.31 -48.18 82.23
CA LYS A 2 9.50 -48.94 81.26
C LYS A 2 10.18 -48.87 79.89
N THR A 3 11.02 -49.88 79.67
CA THR A 3 11.44 -50.39 78.37
C THR A 3 10.24 -50.78 77.52
N ASN A 4 10.22 -50.48 76.23
CA ASN A 4 10.24 -51.54 75.21
C ASN A 4 10.44 -51.05 73.77
N LYS A 5 11.39 -51.73 73.14
CA LYS A 5 11.80 -51.72 71.74
C LYS A 5 10.97 -52.78 71.00
N LYS A 6 10.39 -52.47 69.84
CA LYS A 6 10.20 -53.46 68.76
C LYS A 6 10.30 -52.81 67.39
N ARG A 7 11.27 -53.33 66.63
CA ARG A 7 11.59 -53.08 65.22
C ARG A 7 10.43 -53.52 64.32
N ASN A 8 10.22 -52.81 63.20
CA ASN A 8 10.08 -53.47 61.91
C ASN A 8 10.71 -52.59 60.81
N LEU A 9 11.64 -53.22 60.09
CA LEU A 9 12.55 -52.67 59.09
C LEU A 9 12.10 -53.21 57.72
N LYS A 10 11.99 -52.33 56.71
CA LYS A 10 11.95 -52.54 55.23
C LYS A 10 11.20 -51.32 54.62
N LYS A 11 11.65 -50.56 53.62
CA LYS A 11 12.75 -50.67 52.64
C LYS A 11 13.25 -49.26 52.28
N ALA A 12 14.48 -49.20 51.79
CA ALA A 12 15.23 -48.01 51.39
C ALA A 12 14.61 -47.24 50.20
N GLY A 13 14.72 -45.91 50.28
CA GLY A 13 14.59 -44.97 49.17
C GLY A 13 15.63 -43.85 49.35
N PHE A 14 16.74 -43.96 48.64
CA PHE A 14 17.80 -42.95 48.41
C PHE A 14 17.17 -41.86 47.49
N VAL A 15 17.34 -40.54 47.64
CA VAL A 15 18.57 -39.72 47.68
C VAL A 15 18.26 -38.32 48.24
N ALA A 16 19.13 -37.91 49.17
CA ALA A 16 19.64 -36.58 49.53
C ALA A 16 18.80 -35.31 49.23
N GLY A 17 18.22 -34.77 50.30
CA GLY A 17 17.86 -33.36 50.43
C GLY A 17 18.44 -32.76 51.70
N VAL A 18 19.26 -31.71 51.50
CA VAL A 18 19.47 -30.52 52.36
C VAL A 18 20.15 -30.69 53.73
N LEU A 19 21.26 -29.94 53.91
CA LEU A 19 21.71 -29.14 55.08
C LEU A 19 23.24 -28.96 54.97
N CYS A 20 23.84 -27.76 55.04
CA CYS A 20 23.89 -26.86 56.20
C CYS A 20 24.28 -25.41 55.82
N LEU A 21 23.78 -24.46 56.62
CA LEU A 21 24.14 -23.04 56.69
C LEU A 21 25.39 -22.79 57.53
N ALA A 22 26.13 -21.69 57.20
CA ALA A 22 26.96 -20.79 58.04
C ALA A 22 28.25 -20.38 57.27
N SER A 23 28.74 -19.14 57.25
CA SER A 23 28.42 -17.91 57.99
C SER A 23 29.21 -16.71 57.40
N ILE A 24 28.51 -15.58 57.25
CA ILE A 24 28.93 -14.18 57.51
C ILE A 24 30.26 -13.66 56.92
N GLY A 25 30.15 -12.74 55.95
CA GLY A 25 31.22 -11.84 55.51
C GLY A 25 30.74 -10.95 54.36
N GLY A 26 30.19 -9.78 54.68
CA GLY A 26 29.38 -8.96 53.79
C GLY A 26 30.12 -8.23 52.67
N VAL A 27 29.49 -8.19 51.51
CA VAL A 27 29.01 -6.95 50.90
C VAL A 27 27.66 -7.27 50.30
N SER A 28 26.65 -6.47 50.62
CA SER A 28 25.35 -6.49 49.97
C SER A 28 25.56 -6.46 48.45
N ALA A 29 25.37 -7.60 47.77
CA ALA A 29 25.09 -7.56 46.35
C ALA A 29 23.82 -6.71 46.23
N TYR A 30 23.94 -5.56 45.58
CA TYR A 30 22.80 -4.77 45.16
C TYR A 30 21.86 -5.73 44.43
N LEU A 31 20.76 -6.13 45.09
CA LEU A 31 19.63 -6.72 44.39
C LEU A 31 19.00 -5.58 43.59
N THR A 32 19.61 -5.25 42.46
CA THR A 32 18.86 -4.65 41.37
C THR A 32 18.02 -5.79 40.82
N ASP A 33 16.72 -5.75 41.08
CA ASP A 33 15.78 -6.49 40.24
C ASP A 33 16.05 -6.02 38.80
N PHE A 34 16.59 -6.93 37.99
CA PHE A 34 16.86 -6.68 36.59
C PHE A 34 15.69 -7.30 35.83
N ASP A 35 14.66 -6.49 35.59
CA ASP A 35 13.65 -6.82 34.59
C ASP A 35 14.23 -6.48 33.21
N LYS A 36 14.30 -7.49 32.34
CA LYS A 36 14.71 -7.33 30.94
C LYS A 36 13.49 -7.58 30.08
N ALA A 37 12.92 -6.51 29.52
CA ALA A 37 12.05 -6.62 28.38
C ALA A 37 12.90 -6.66 27.10
N ASP A 38 13.05 -7.85 26.50
CA ASP A 38 13.54 -7.97 25.13
C ASP A 38 12.43 -7.51 24.17
N ASN A 39 12.45 -6.23 23.82
CA ASN A 39 11.58 -5.70 22.77
C ASN A 39 12.15 -6.13 21.41
N GLN A 40 11.56 -7.17 20.81
CA GLN A 40 11.83 -7.50 19.42
C GLN A 40 11.17 -6.44 18.52
N PHE A 41 11.99 -5.53 17.98
CA PHE A 41 11.53 -4.55 16.99
C PHE A 41 11.67 -5.14 15.59
N THR A 42 10.56 -5.53 14.98
CA THR A 42 10.51 -5.86 13.55
C THR A 42 10.32 -4.57 12.76
N VAL A 43 11.26 -4.23 11.88
CA VAL A 43 11.03 -3.16 10.90
C VAL A 43 9.99 -3.68 9.90
N GLY A 44 8.75 -3.24 10.07
CA GLY A 44 7.67 -3.59 9.14
C GLY A 44 7.95 -3.02 7.76
N LYS A 45 7.72 -3.83 6.72
CA LYS A 45 7.79 -3.41 5.33
C LYS A 45 6.39 -3.03 4.85
N VAL A 46 6.31 -1.95 4.10
CA VAL A 46 5.15 -1.67 3.25
C VAL A 46 5.35 -2.43 1.94
N SER A 47 4.36 -3.23 1.56
CA SER A 47 4.39 -4.01 0.32
C SER A 47 2.98 -4.05 -0.23
N ILE A 48 2.86 -3.89 -1.54
CA ILE A 48 1.57 -3.81 -2.22
C ILE A 48 1.61 -4.55 -3.53
N ASP A 49 0.45 -5.08 -3.91
CA ASP A 49 0.19 -5.59 -5.25
C ASP A 49 -0.84 -4.68 -5.94
N LEU A 50 -0.58 -4.38 -7.20
CA LEU A 50 -1.51 -3.68 -8.08
C LEU A 50 -2.16 -4.71 -9.00
N ASP A 51 -3.48 -4.85 -8.89
CA ASP A 51 -4.25 -5.79 -9.68
C ASP A 51 -5.29 -5.06 -10.54
N GLU A 52 -5.49 -5.55 -11.76
CA GLU A 52 -6.60 -5.20 -12.66
C GLU A 52 -7.35 -6.49 -13.03
N PRO A 53 -8.14 -7.09 -12.12
CA PRO A 53 -8.66 -8.45 -12.27
C PRO A 53 -9.60 -8.64 -13.46
N GLY A 54 -10.25 -7.58 -13.92
CA GLY A 54 -11.11 -7.58 -15.09
C GLY A 54 -10.39 -7.22 -16.38
N PHE A 55 -9.15 -6.74 -16.33
CA PHE A 55 -8.40 -6.40 -17.53
C PHE A 55 -7.76 -7.64 -18.16
N LYS A 56 -8.17 -7.94 -19.39
CA LYS A 56 -7.67 -9.05 -20.19
C LYS A 56 -6.93 -8.52 -21.42
N PRO A 57 -5.59 -8.44 -21.39
CA PRO A 57 -4.80 -7.87 -22.50
C PRO A 57 -5.10 -8.50 -23.86
N GLU A 58 -5.35 -9.81 -23.89
CA GLU A 58 -5.64 -10.59 -25.08
C GLU A 58 -6.99 -10.22 -25.75
N GLU A 59 -7.96 -9.73 -24.98
CA GLU A 59 -9.26 -9.28 -25.49
C GLU A 59 -9.21 -7.81 -25.97
N GLN A 60 -8.11 -7.09 -25.73
CA GLN A 60 -7.96 -5.65 -25.96
C GLN A 60 -6.91 -5.29 -27.02
N THR A 61 -6.72 -6.18 -28.00
CA THR A 61 -5.76 -6.00 -29.11
C THR A 61 -6.17 -4.92 -30.11
N LYS A 62 -7.45 -4.53 -30.14
CA LYS A 62 -7.98 -3.43 -30.96
C LYS A 62 -8.95 -2.57 -30.14
N ILE A 63 -8.76 -1.26 -30.23
CA ILE A 63 -9.64 -0.26 -29.62
C ILE A 63 -10.31 0.59 -30.68
N GLU A 64 -11.61 0.81 -30.52
CA GLU A 64 -12.46 1.55 -31.46
C GLU A 64 -12.92 2.85 -30.80
N PRO A 65 -13.01 3.97 -31.55
CA PRO A 65 -13.49 5.24 -31.02
C PRO A 65 -14.79 5.10 -30.22
N GLY A 66 -14.84 5.71 -29.04
CA GLY A 66 -16.02 5.67 -28.16
C GLY A 66 -16.18 4.39 -27.33
N LYS A 67 -15.36 3.36 -27.54
CA LYS A 67 -15.44 2.07 -26.82
C LYS A 67 -15.02 2.21 -25.36
N ASP A 68 -15.77 1.55 -24.48
CA ASP A 68 -15.38 1.30 -23.10
C ASP A 68 -14.45 0.09 -23.01
N VAL A 69 -13.33 0.26 -22.32
CA VAL A 69 -12.35 -0.79 -22.03
C VAL A 69 -12.34 -1.03 -20.53
N LYS A 70 -12.59 -2.26 -20.10
CA LYS A 70 -12.50 -2.66 -18.69
C LYS A 70 -11.06 -2.44 -18.23
N LYS A 71 -10.88 -1.64 -17.18
CA LYS A 71 -9.62 -1.47 -16.45
C LYS A 71 -10.00 -1.14 -15.02
N ASP A 72 -9.63 -2.00 -14.10
CA ASP A 72 -10.13 -1.97 -12.72
C ASP A 72 -8.99 -2.00 -11.69
N PRO A 73 -8.11 -0.98 -11.71
CA PRO A 73 -6.95 -0.93 -10.83
C PRO A 73 -7.37 -0.84 -9.36
N GLN A 74 -6.86 -1.77 -8.57
CA GLN A 74 -6.99 -1.83 -7.11
C GLN A 74 -5.66 -2.19 -6.47
N ILE A 75 -5.48 -1.83 -5.19
CA ILE A 75 -4.26 -2.10 -4.44
C ILE A 75 -4.57 -3.08 -3.30
N LYS A 76 -3.81 -4.17 -3.21
CA LYS A 76 -3.78 -5.03 -2.01
C LYS A 76 -2.57 -4.70 -1.16
N ASN A 77 -2.76 -4.50 0.15
CA ASN A 77 -1.66 -4.43 1.11
C ASN A 77 -1.19 -5.84 1.48
N THR A 78 0.01 -6.21 1.00
CA THR A 78 0.70 -7.47 1.33
C THR A 78 1.81 -7.27 2.37
N GLY A 79 1.99 -6.04 2.84
CA GLY A 79 2.88 -5.70 3.94
C GLY A 79 2.26 -5.99 5.30
N VAL A 80 3.04 -5.73 6.34
CA VAL A 80 2.62 -5.95 7.74
C VAL A 80 2.21 -4.65 8.46
N ASN A 81 2.39 -3.50 7.79
CA ASN A 81 2.05 -2.19 8.32
C ASN A 81 0.82 -1.61 7.63
N ASP A 82 0.07 -0.81 8.37
CA ASP A 82 -0.94 0.10 7.84
C ASP A 82 -0.31 1.10 6.86
N ALA A 83 -0.96 1.34 5.73
CA ALA A 83 -0.43 2.21 4.68
C ALA A 83 -1.47 3.20 4.14
N PHE A 84 -1.00 4.39 3.80
CA PHE A 84 -1.63 5.24 2.79
C PHE A 84 -1.24 4.70 1.42
N VAL A 85 -2.21 4.56 0.53
CA VAL A 85 -1.97 4.02 -0.83
C VAL A 85 -2.42 5.01 -1.89
N TYR A 86 -1.71 4.97 -3.02
CA TYR A 86 -1.86 5.93 -4.10
C TYR A 86 -1.80 5.23 -5.44
N LEU A 87 -2.56 5.75 -6.40
CA LEU A 87 -2.51 5.35 -7.80
C LEU A 87 -2.15 6.56 -8.67
N GLU A 88 -1.14 6.40 -9.51
CA GLU A 88 -0.79 7.31 -10.57
C GLU A 88 -1.27 6.74 -11.90
N VAL A 89 -2.05 7.51 -12.65
CA VAL A 89 -2.66 7.11 -13.92
C VAL A 89 -2.15 8.05 -15.01
N SER A 90 -1.51 7.50 -16.04
CA SER A 90 -1.00 8.26 -17.18
C SER A 90 -1.92 8.09 -18.39
N ILE A 91 -2.63 9.15 -18.77
CA ILE A 91 -3.56 9.16 -19.90
C ILE A 91 -2.88 9.79 -21.12
N PRO A 92 -2.77 9.07 -22.26
CA PRO A 92 -2.19 9.64 -23.46
C PRO A 92 -3.03 10.79 -24.00
N MET A 93 -2.35 11.84 -24.44
CA MET A 93 -2.92 12.98 -25.12
C MET A 93 -2.46 13.00 -26.57
N ALA A 94 -3.31 13.47 -27.48
CA ALA A 94 -2.93 13.72 -28.86
C ALA A 94 -3.74 14.86 -29.46
N GLU A 95 -3.20 15.48 -30.51
CA GLU A 95 -3.92 16.47 -31.30
C GLU A 95 -4.87 15.79 -32.30
N VAL A 96 -6.14 15.70 -31.92
CA VAL A 96 -7.17 14.95 -32.67
C VAL A 96 -8.50 15.72 -32.72
N GLU A 97 -9.29 15.43 -33.75
CA GLU A 97 -10.68 15.86 -33.87
C GLU A 97 -11.61 14.77 -33.34
N ALA A 98 -12.48 15.14 -32.39
CA ALA A 98 -13.50 14.26 -31.82
C ALA A 98 -14.87 14.55 -32.42
N ALA A 99 -15.79 13.59 -32.31
CA ALA A 99 -17.20 13.75 -32.61
C ALA A 99 -18.06 13.62 -31.35
N SER A 100 -19.11 14.43 -31.26
CA SER A 100 -20.18 14.25 -30.26
C SER A 100 -21.01 12.99 -30.56
N GLU A 101 -21.94 12.67 -29.66
CA GLU A 101 -22.81 11.48 -29.78
C GLU A 101 -23.69 11.49 -31.04
N ASP A 102 -24.06 12.67 -31.54
CA ASP A 102 -24.81 12.86 -32.79
C ASP A 102 -23.93 12.83 -34.06
N GLY A 103 -22.61 12.63 -33.91
CA GLY A 103 -21.65 12.62 -35.00
C GLY A 103 -21.11 13.99 -35.42
N THR A 104 -21.51 15.08 -34.76
CA THR A 104 -20.99 16.42 -35.05
C THR A 104 -19.51 16.53 -34.69
N ARG A 105 -18.69 17.05 -35.61
CA ARG A 105 -17.25 17.27 -35.38
C ARG A 105 -17.02 18.43 -34.41
N LEU A 106 -16.15 18.23 -33.44
CA LEU A 106 -15.84 19.18 -32.36
C LEU A 106 -14.55 19.98 -32.59
N GLY A 107 -13.97 19.88 -33.79
CA GLY A 107 -12.72 20.53 -34.16
C GLY A 107 -11.48 19.82 -33.62
N LYS A 108 -10.34 20.03 -34.30
CA LYS A 108 -9.06 19.45 -33.93
C LYS A 108 -8.44 20.20 -32.74
N ARG A 109 -8.02 19.48 -31.71
CA ARG A 109 -7.30 20.02 -30.54
C ARG A 109 -6.51 18.95 -29.82
N GLU A 110 -5.52 19.37 -29.05
CA GLU A 110 -4.85 18.48 -28.10
C GLU A 110 -5.78 18.14 -26.94
N GLN A 111 -6.02 16.85 -26.71
CA GLN A 111 -6.92 16.37 -25.65
C GLN A 111 -6.56 14.94 -25.22
N GLU A 112 -7.03 14.58 -24.03
CA GLU A 112 -6.93 13.21 -23.50
C GLU A 112 -7.68 12.22 -24.37
N LEU A 113 -7.03 11.10 -24.67
CA LEU A 113 -7.60 10.03 -25.48
C LEU A 113 -8.51 9.09 -24.69
N PHE A 114 -8.44 9.12 -23.36
CA PHE A 114 -9.26 8.29 -22.50
C PHE A 114 -9.86 9.09 -21.36
N SER A 115 -11.05 8.69 -20.92
CA SER A 115 -11.71 9.25 -19.75
C SER A 115 -12.18 8.14 -18.83
N PHE A 116 -12.30 8.41 -17.53
CA PHE A 116 -12.80 7.46 -16.55
C PHE A 116 -13.53 8.20 -15.42
N GLN A 117 -14.34 7.46 -14.67
CA GLN A 117 -15.06 7.97 -13.50
C GLN A 117 -14.49 7.36 -12.22
N THR A 118 -14.24 8.21 -11.24
CA THR A 118 -13.66 7.83 -9.95
C THR A 118 -14.72 7.81 -8.85
N PRO A 119 -14.78 6.76 -7.99
CA PRO A 119 -15.70 6.75 -6.86
C PRO A 119 -15.25 7.70 -5.74
N THR A 120 -16.15 7.97 -4.80
CA THR A 120 -15.98 9.02 -3.77
C THR A 120 -14.92 8.73 -2.71
N ASN A 121 -14.46 7.49 -2.60
CA ASN A 121 -13.44 7.05 -1.65
C ASN A 121 -12.01 7.15 -2.20
N TRP A 122 -11.83 7.76 -3.37
CA TRP A 122 -10.54 8.21 -3.87
C TRP A 122 -10.54 9.72 -4.04
N THR A 123 -9.45 10.36 -3.62
CA THR A 123 -9.26 11.80 -3.78
C THR A 123 -8.11 12.08 -4.74
N LYS A 124 -8.38 12.87 -5.79
CA LYS A 124 -7.33 13.38 -6.67
C LYS A 124 -6.43 14.36 -5.92
N LEU A 125 -5.15 14.03 -5.80
CA LEU A 125 -4.13 14.88 -5.19
C LEU A 125 -3.53 15.84 -6.20
N SER A 126 -3.27 15.38 -7.42
CA SER A 126 -2.62 16.18 -8.46
C SER A 126 -3.06 15.79 -9.87
N SER A 127 -2.78 16.69 -10.81
CA SER A 127 -3.10 16.57 -12.23
C SER A 127 -2.06 17.39 -13.00
N LYS A 128 -1.23 16.77 -13.83
CA LYS A 128 -0.15 17.45 -14.56
C LYS A 128 0.13 16.80 -15.91
N LYS A 129 0.39 17.63 -16.93
CA LYS A 129 0.91 17.16 -18.21
C LYS A 129 2.40 16.81 -18.10
N THR A 130 2.77 15.59 -18.48
CA THR A 130 4.14 15.08 -18.51
C THR A 130 4.40 14.41 -19.87
N GLY A 131 5.24 15.02 -20.69
CA GLY A 131 5.40 14.60 -22.09
C GLY A 131 4.06 14.64 -22.83
N ASP A 132 3.72 13.54 -23.49
CA ASP A 132 2.47 13.36 -24.24
C ASP A 132 1.33 12.78 -23.38
N ASN A 133 1.47 12.78 -22.05
CA ASN A 133 0.47 12.23 -21.13
C ASN A 133 -0.06 13.28 -20.16
N GLN A 134 -1.34 13.19 -19.84
CA GLN A 134 -1.93 13.77 -18.64
C GLN A 134 -1.82 12.78 -17.49
N VAL A 135 -1.08 13.14 -16.44
CA VAL A 135 -0.83 12.29 -15.27
C VAL A 135 -1.68 12.75 -14.11
N TYR A 136 -2.39 11.80 -13.50
CA TYR A 136 -3.22 12.00 -12.32
C TYR A 136 -2.71 11.19 -11.15
N VAL A 137 -2.69 11.77 -9.95
CA VAL A 137 -2.38 11.04 -8.71
C VAL A 137 -3.59 11.05 -7.81
N TYR A 138 -4.01 9.88 -7.36
CA TYR A 138 -5.12 9.67 -6.45
C TYR A 138 -4.64 9.03 -5.15
N ALA A 139 -5.21 9.46 -4.03
CA ALA A 139 -5.04 8.81 -2.73
C ALA A 139 -6.33 8.08 -2.35
N TYR A 140 -6.19 6.89 -1.76
CA TYR A 140 -7.32 6.22 -1.12
C TYR A 140 -7.70 6.94 0.17
N ASN A 141 -9.00 7.10 0.42
CA ASN A 141 -9.48 7.93 1.52
C ASN A 141 -9.43 7.25 2.89
N GLU A 142 -9.00 5.98 2.95
CA GLU A 142 -8.87 5.21 4.19
C GLU A 142 -7.45 4.65 4.34
N VAL A 143 -7.11 4.31 5.58
CA VAL A 143 -5.87 3.57 5.88
C VAL A 143 -6.06 2.13 5.46
N LEU A 144 -5.19 1.63 4.58
CA LEU A 144 -5.22 0.26 4.11
C LEU A 144 -4.41 -0.63 5.06
N LYS A 145 -5.11 -1.47 5.84
CA LYS A 145 -4.48 -2.41 6.79
C LYS A 145 -3.90 -3.63 6.06
N PRO A 146 -3.01 -4.41 6.70
CA PRO A 146 -2.52 -5.66 6.14
C PRO A 146 -3.64 -6.58 5.64
N GLU A 147 -3.39 -7.23 4.50
CA GLU A 147 -4.30 -8.11 3.76
C GLU A 147 -5.58 -7.46 3.20
N GLN A 148 -5.80 -6.17 3.40
CA GLN A 148 -6.92 -5.47 2.79
C GLN A 148 -6.64 -5.08 1.34
N THR A 149 -7.70 -5.07 0.54
CA THR A 149 -7.71 -4.57 -0.84
C THR A 149 -8.60 -3.34 -0.91
N THR A 150 -8.15 -2.30 -1.62
CA THR A 150 -9.00 -1.15 -1.93
C THR A 150 -10.16 -1.56 -2.83
N ASN A 151 -11.21 -0.75 -2.90
CA ASN A 151 -12.02 -0.74 -4.11
C ASN A 151 -11.19 -0.24 -5.31
N THR A 152 -11.73 -0.45 -6.50
CA THR A 152 -11.14 0.01 -7.76
C THR A 152 -11.17 1.54 -7.84
N LEU A 153 -10.15 2.13 -8.46
CA LEU A 153 -10.11 3.58 -8.74
C LEU A 153 -11.11 3.98 -9.83
N PHE A 154 -11.33 3.09 -10.78
CA PHE A 154 -12.36 3.15 -11.81
C PHE A 154 -12.59 1.72 -12.30
N ASP A 155 -13.72 1.47 -12.98
CA ASP A 155 -14.03 0.14 -13.50
C ASP A 155 -13.76 -0.01 -14.99
N SER A 156 -13.71 1.10 -15.72
CA SER A 156 -13.42 1.17 -17.13
C SER A 156 -12.83 2.53 -17.51
N VAL A 157 -12.22 2.56 -18.68
CA VAL A 157 -11.80 3.77 -19.39
C VAL A 157 -12.57 3.84 -20.70
N LYS A 158 -13.07 5.01 -21.07
CA LYS A 158 -13.74 5.26 -22.33
C LYS A 158 -12.79 5.92 -23.31
N PHE A 159 -12.54 5.28 -24.44
CA PHE A 159 -11.74 5.86 -25.51
C PHE A 159 -12.49 7.00 -26.19
N LEU A 160 -11.79 8.09 -26.46
CA LEU A 160 -12.35 9.28 -27.09
C LEU A 160 -12.93 8.92 -28.47
N ASN A 161 -14.10 9.47 -28.77
CA ASN A 161 -14.76 9.29 -30.06
C ASN A 161 -14.09 10.13 -31.15
N ILE A 162 -12.86 9.76 -31.53
CA ILE A 162 -12.08 10.43 -32.59
C ILE A 162 -12.57 10.05 -33.99
N ILE A 163 -12.39 10.93 -34.97
CA ILE A 163 -12.56 10.56 -36.39
C ILE A 163 -11.51 9.49 -36.76
N GLU A 164 -11.94 8.45 -37.47
CA GLU A 164 -11.11 7.32 -37.89
C GLU A 164 -9.90 7.75 -38.74
N GLY A 165 -8.76 7.05 -38.56
CA GLY A 165 -7.52 7.28 -39.32
C GLY A 165 -6.62 8.41 -38.78
N GLN A 166 -6.94 9.01 -37.62
CA GLN A 166 -6.14 10.07 -37.03
C GLN A 166 -4.95 9.60 -36.18
N ILE A 167 -4.99 8.37 -35.68
CA ILE A 167 -3.95 7.81 -34.81
C ILE A 167 -3.54 6.45 -35.37
N ASP A 168 -2.24 6.24 -35.57
CA ASP A 168 -1.69 4.92 -35.87
C ASP A 168 -1.83 4.02 -34.63
N GLU A 169 -2.37 2.81 -34.81
CA GLU A 169 -2.69 1.81 -33.76
C GLU A 169 -1.47 1.31 -32.93
N LYS A 170 -0.31 1.98 -32.99
CA LYS A 170 0.88 1.62 -32.23
C LYS A 170 0.68 1.92 -30.74
N ASN A 171 0.12 0.92 -30.05
CA ASN A 171 0.18 0.70 -28.60
C ASN A 171 -0.17 1.92 -27.74
N LEU A 172 -1.40 2.42 -27.87
CA LEU A 172 -1.97 3.28 -26.83
C LEU A 172 -1.97 2.51 -25.52
N SER A 173 -1.30 3.05 -24.51
CA SER A 173 -1.22 2.47 -23.18
C SER A 173 -1.69 3.47 -22.15
N ILE A 174 -2.27 2.95 -21.07
CA ILE A 174 -2.58 3.72 -19.86
C ILE A 174 -1.75 3.10 -18.75
N PRO A 175 -0.49 3.56 -18.55
CA PRO A 175 0.33 3.12 -17.44
C PRO A 175 -0.32 3.49 -16.10
N ILE A 176 -0.31 2.53 -15.18
CA ILE A 176 -0.77 2.73 -13.80
C ILE A 176 0.36 2.33 -12.87
N ARG A 177 0.68 3.19 -11.91
CA ARG A 177 1.68 2.93 -10.87
C ARG A 177 1.02 3.02 -9.51
N ALA A 178 1.29 2.05 -8.65
CA ALA A 178 0.83 2.05 -7.27
C ALA A 178 1.98 2.44 -6.33
N TYR A 179 1.63 3.18 -5.28
CA TYR A 179 2.55 3.55 -4.21
C TYR A 179 1.90 3.29 -2.87
N ALA A 180 2.73 2.98 -1.87
CA ALA A 180 2.27 2.80 -0.51
C ALA A 180 3.28 3.39 0.46
N ILE A 181 2.78 4.14 1.43
CA ILE A 181 3.56 4.84 2.45
C ILE A 181 2.97 4.44 3.81
N GLN A 182 3.81 3.93 4.71
CA GLN A 182 3.34 3.53 6.04
C GLN A 182 2.68 4.72 6.74
N THR A 183 1.62 4.51 7.51
CA THR A 183 0.92 5.63 8.18
C THR A 183 1.75 6.22 9.33
N SER A 184 2.50 5.37 10.05
CA SER A 184 3.28 5.77 11.21
C SER A 184 4.34 6.82 10.84
N TYR A 185 4.25 7.99 11.48
CA TYR A 185 5.17 9.12 11.38
C TYR A 185 5.20 9.86 10.03
N THR A 186 4.38 9.46 9.04
CA THR A 186 4.38 10.09 7.71
C THR A 186 3.24 11.09 7.53
N GLY A 187 2.06 10.80 8.09
CA GLY A 187 0.82 11.55 7.88
C GLY A 187 0.71 12.92 8.56
N GLY A 188 1.55 13.24 9.53
CA GLY A 188 1.37 14.46 10.34
C GLY A 188 0.13 14.37 11.25
N ASP A 189 -0.36 15.51 11.74
CA ASP A 189 -1.32 15.58 12.85
C ASP A 189 -2.78 15.89 12.42
N SER A 190 -3.10 15.82 11.13
CA SER A 190 -4.47 16.09 10.64
C SER A 190 -5.47 15.03 11.12
N ALA A 191 -6.72 15.41 11.39
CA ALA A 191 -7.80 14.46 11.68
C ALA A 191 -8.34 13.76 10.40
N SER A 192 -8.02 14.29 9.22
CA SER A 192 -8.44 13.74 7.93
C SER A 192 -7.39 12.78 7.36
N VAL A 193 -7.78 11.54 7.09
CA VAL A 193 -6.91 10.52 6.46
C VAL A 193 -6.37 11.00 5.12
N VAL A 194 -7.18 11.71 4.33
CA VAL A 194 -6.78 12.24 3.02
C VAL A 194 -5.70 13.32 3.17
N ASP A 195 -5.81 14.19 4.17
CA ASP A 195 -4.80 15.22 4.42
C ASP A 195 -3.51 14.62 4.97
N GLN A 196 -3.62 13.57 5.78
CA GLN A 196 -2.46 12.77 6.20
C GLN A 196 -1.78 12.12 5.00
N ALA A 197 -2.55 11.47 4.12
CA ALA A 197 -2.05 10.86 2.90
C ALA A 197 -1.39 11.90 1.98
N ARG A 198 -1.96 13.10 1.82
CA ARG A 198 -1.33 14.19 1.05
C ARG A 198 0.01 14.59 1.65
N THR A 199 0.06 14.80 2.96
CA THR A 199 1.29 15.16 3.68
C THR A 199 2.37 14.08 3.53
N ALA A 200 1.99 12.81 3.68
CA ALA A 200 2.90 11.68 3.51
C ALA A 200 3.43 11.59 2.07
N TYR A 201 2.56 11.81 1.08
CA TYR A 201 2.92 11.84 -0.33
C TYR A 201 3.94 12.96 -0.62
N GLU A 202 3.68 14.19 -0.17
CA GLU A 202 4.59 15.32 -0.36
C GLU A 202 5.98 15.07 0.24
N LYS A 203 6.05 14.46 1.44
CA LYS A 203 7.32 14.03 2.04
C LYS A 203 8.04 13.02 1.15
N TYR A 204 7.32 12.00 0.68
CA TYR A 204 7.88 10.98 -0.20
C TYR A 204 8.41 11.58 -1.51
N VAL A 205 7.65 12.45 -2.17
CA VAL A 205 8.09 13.13 -3.40
C VAL A 205 9.39 13.90 -3.15
N ASN A 206 9.46 14.66 -2.06
CA ASN A 206 10.65 15.45 -1.72
C ASN A 206 11.87 14.59 -1.41
N GLN A 207 11.69 13.46 -0.70
CA GLN A 207 12.77 12.54 -0.35
C GLN A 207 13.36 11.82 -1.57
N ASN A 208 12.54 11.53 -2.59
CA ASN A 208 12.94 10.74 -3.74
C ASN A 208 13.29 11.59 -4.97
N LYS A 209 13.41 12.93 -4.85
CA LYS A 209 13.80 13.80 -5.97
C LYS A 209 15.14 13.35 -6.56
N GLY A 210 15.13 12.99 -7.85
CA GLY A 210 16.33 12.56 -8.58
C GLY A 210 16.76 11.12 -8.31
N GLN A 211 15.91 10.30 -7.71
CA GLN A 211 16.18 8.87 -7.46
C GLN A 211 15.33 7.95 -8.34
N GLU A 212 15.80 6.72 -8.55
CA GLU A 212 14.99 5.66 -9.17
C GLU A 212 13.73 5.39 -8.32
N GLY A 213 12.58 5.25 -8.96
CA GLY A 213 11.29 5.08 -8.27
C GLY A 213 10.57 6.38 -7.90
N GLN A 214 11.14 7.56 -8.21
CA GLN A 214 10.42 8.83 -8.06
C GLN A 214 9.06 8.80 -8.76
N VAL A 215 8.07 9.44 -8.14
CA VAL A 215 6.80 9.76 -8.82
C VAL A 215 7.11 10.65 -10.02
N THR A 216 6.27 10.60 -11.03
CA THR A 216 6.43 11.47 -12.20
C THR A 216 6.37 12.95 -11.72
N PRO A 217 7.47 13.73 -11.86
CA PRO A 217 7.56 15.08 -11.28
C PRO A 217 6.55 16.07 -11.87
#